data_AF-A0A951MJA2-F1
#
_entry.id   AF-A0A951MJA2-F1
#
_cell.length_a   1.000
_cell.length_b   1.000
_cell.length_c   1.000
_cell.angle_alpha   90.00
_cell.angle_beta   90.00
_cell.angle_gamma   90.00
#
_symmetry.space_group_name_H-M   'P 1'
#
loop_
_entity.id
_entity.type
_entity.pdbx_description
1 polymer ?
#
loop_
_entity_poly.entity_id
_entity_poly.type
_entity_poly.pdbx_seq_one_letter_code
_entity_poly.pdbx_strand_id
1 'polypeptide(L)'
;MSDALPRVLAAALERWQEAGLVTAEQARDLRAEAEGHAARDGRRRGQYLMGITAAVVLVLAAGAFTSWAWPMLSQGARSMVLAAVGVAVALAGRVLEDRSRWRPAAYLLQTGGMVVLLMAFVHSGEAWSDGSPGGLVVGLLALVTPLLATPTALGRRGPMPAVHAALSFAFLAVFLDRATTLSNDAIVWILDGVLVAVTALLLARLRRVAAGDEAPWALPAFVGAVYAGLVLVVATALGPFGLGDDAVWAADVWLAVVTALTLWGLHRAPPALQRDGFRRQLVLCVLLAVPLGFWTALEGLDAPDEVAALLVAAVGAAALRYGLRRSASQVVMAGSVAVLAASWFYAVERGRALGAVLALVLTAALLFWLSGRIGRDEGGTDDGGDRGVSTVEPGPGAAARDDIFAPRH
;
A
#
# COMPACT_ATOMS: atom_id res chain seq x y z
N MET A 1 -7.88 2.50 21.03
CA MET A 1 -9.15 3.13 20.60
C MET A 1 -10.37 2.21 20.59
N SER A 2 -10.26 0.87 20.46
CA SER A 2 -11.46 0.03 20.25
C SER A 2 -12.38 -0.17 21.44
N ASP A 3 -11.89 -0.05 22.68
CA ASP A 3 -12.69 -0.35 23.87
C ASP A 3 -13.30 0.91 24.49
N ALA A 4 -12.95 2.08 23.94
CA ALA A 4 -13.51 3.37 24.34
C ALA A 4 -14.77 3.70 23.53
N LEU A 5 -14.80 3.34 22.25
CA LEU A 5 -15.88 3.65 21.31
C LEU A 5 -17.25 3.04 21.71
N PRO A 6 -17.32 1.78 22.20
CA PRO A 6 -18.58 1.20 22.69
C PRO A 6 -19.12 1.93 23.93
N ARG A 7 -18.22 2.37 24.82
CA ARG A 7 -18.59 3.10 26.05
C ARG A 7 -19.08 4.52 25.76
N VAL A 8 -18.40 5.21 24.84
CA VAL A 8 -18.80 6.56 24.40
C VAL A 8 -20.12 6.53 23.64
N LEU A 9 -20.33 5.52 22.78
CA LEU A 9 -21.60 5.33 22.07
C LEU A 9 -22.74 4.97 23.03
N ALA A 10 -22.50 4.12 24.02
CA ALA A 10 -23.49 3.79 25.03
C ALA A 10 -23.95 5.03 25.82
N ALA A 11 -22.99 5.84 26.28
CA ALA A 11 -23.27 7.09 26.98
C ALA A 11 -23.93 8.16 26.08
N ALA A 12 -23.64 8.18 24.77
CA ALA A 12 -24.31 9.07 23.83
C ALA A 12 -25.77 8.64 23.57
N LEU A 13 -26.00 7.34 23.38
CA LEU A 13 -27.34 6.80 23.17
C LEU A 13 -28.23 6.99 24.40
N GLU A 14 -27.67 6.87 25.60
CA GLU A 14 -28.38 7.13 26.86
C GLU A 14 -28.83 8.59 26.96
N ARG A 15 -27.92 9.55 26.69
CA ARG A 15 -28.26 10.98 26.63
C ARG A 15 -29.31 11.31 25.56
N TRP A 16 -29.24 10.70 24.38
CA TRP A 16 -30.22 10.91 23.32
C TRP A 16 -31.59 10.32 23.64
N GLN A 17 -31.61 9.21 24.38
CA GLN A 17 -32.82 8.58 24.86
C GLN A 17 -33.48 9.43 25.96
N GLU A 18 -32.69 9.96 26.90
CA GLU A 18 -33.16 10.90 27.93
C GLU A 18 -33.68 12.21 27.34
N ALA A 19 -33.06 12.71 26.27
CA ALA A 19 -33.50 13.89 25.53
C ALA A 19 -34.72 13.63 24.60
N GLY A 20 -35.22 12.40 24.53
CA GLY A 20 -36.35 12.03 23.67
C GLY A 20 -36.06 12.07 22.17
N LEU A 21 -34.77 12.17 21.78
CA LEU A 21 -34.34 12.24 20.37
C LEU A 21 -34.39 10.87 19.68
N VAL A 22 -34.29 9.79 20.45
CA VAL A 22 -34.25 8.42 19.95
C VAL A 22 -35.13 7.55 20.84
N THR A 23 -35.96 6.68 20.24
CA THR A 23 -36.81 5.78 21.02
C THR A 23 -35.98 4.67 21.69
N ALA A 24 -36.52 4.05 22.75
CA ALA A 24 -35.87 2.92 23.41
C ALA A 24 -35.58 1.74 22.46
N GLU A 25 -36.41 1.58 21.43
CA GLU A 25 -36.29 0.54 20.41
C GLU A 25 -35.17 0.87 19.42
N GLN A 26 -35.12 2.10 18.89
CA GLN A 26 -34.02 2.57 18.05
C GLN A 26 -32.67 2.54 18.78
N ALA A 27 -32.64 2.87 20.07
CA ALA A 27 -31.44 2.78 20.89
C ALA A 27 -30.98 1.32 21.12
N ARG A 28 -31.91 0.35 21.20
CA ARG A 28 -31.55 -1.08 21.23
C ARG A 28 -30.98 -1.54 19.89
N ASP A 29 -31.61 -1.17 18.79
CA ASP A 29 -31.16 -1.57 17.45
C ASP A 29 -29.76 -1.01 17.14
N LEU A 30 -29.51 0.25 17.49
CA LEU A 30 -28.19 0.88 17.33
C LEU A 30 -27.12 0.24 18.24
N ARG A 31 -27.46 -0.17 19.47
CA ARG A 31 -26.55 -0.95 20.33
C ARG A 31 -26.26 -2.32 19.73
N ALA A 32 -27.27 -3.04 19.29
CA ALA A 32 -27.10 -4.35 18.65
C ALA A 32 -26.30 -4.26 17.35
N GLU A 33 -26.48 -3.20 16.56
CA GLU A 33 -25.70 -2.94 15.36
C GLU A 33 -24.24 -2.61 15.70
N ALA A 34 -24.00 -1.79 16.74
CA ALA A 34 -22.65 -1.44 17.20
C ALA A 34 -21.90 -2.64 17.81
N GLU A 35 -22.58 -3.46 18.62
CA GLU A 35 -22.05 -4.73 19.13
C GLU A 35 -21.78 -5.72 17.99
N GLY A 36 -22.67 -5.77 17.01
CA GLY A 36 -22.47 -6.53 15.77
C GLY A 36 -21.24 -6.06 14.99
N HIS A 37 -21.01 -4.74 14.90
CA HIS A 37 -19.80 -4.16 14.29
C HIS A 37 -18.55 -4.47 15.11
N ALA A 38 -18.58 -4.32 16.44
CA ALA A 38 -17.46 -4.63 17.33
C ALA A 38 -17.08 -6.12 17.27
N ALA A 39 -18.06 -7.03 17.25
CA ALA A 39 -17.84 -8.46 17.12
C ALA A 39 -17.31 -8.87 15.72
N ARG A 40 -17.68 -8.15 14.65
CA ARG A 40 -17.11 -8.32 13.31
C ARG A 40 -15.68 -7.80 13.24
N ASP A 41 -15.39 -6.69 13.90
CA ASP A 41 -14.04 -6.11 13.99
C ASP A 41 -13.09 -6.96 14.83
N GLY A 42 -13.56 -7.52 15.96
CA GLY A 42 -12.80 -8.47 16.77
C GLY A 42 -12.44 -9.73 15.97
N ARG A 43 -13.39 -10.28 15.21
CA ARG A 43 -13.14 -11.41 14.30
C ARG A 43 -12.17 -11.06 13.16
N ARG A 44 -12.25 -9.85 12.60
CA ARG A 44 -11.28 -9.37 11.60
C ARG A 44 -9.88 -9.25 12.20
N ARG A 45 -9.72 -8.73 13.41
CA ARG A 45 -8.41 -8.64 14.08
C ARG A 45 -7.83 -10.01 14.39
N GLY A 46 -8.64 -10.96 14.86
CA GLY A 46 -8.21 -12.35 15.04
C GLY A 46 -7.74 -13.00 13.73
N GLN A 47 -8.43 -12.72 12.61
CA GLN A 47 -8.02 -13.17 11.28
C GLN A 47 -6.71 -12.53 10.82
N TYR A 48 -6.51 -11.23 11.06
CA TYR A 48 -5.24 -10.57 10.75
C TYR A 48 -4.08 -11.09 11.61
N LEU A 49 -4.30 -11.31 12.91
CA LEU A 49 -3.30 -11.87 13.80
C LEU A 49 -2.88 -13.27 13.33
N MET A 50 -3.86 -14.17 13.07
CA MET A 50 -3.59 -15.50 12.51
C MET A 50 -2.87 -15.43 11.16
N GLY A 51 -3.25 -14.48 10.29
CA GLY A 51 -2.58 -14.25 9.02
C GLY A 51 -1.12 -13.79 9.16
N ILE A 52 -0.86 -12.87 10.10
CA ILE A 52 0.51 -12.40 10.42
C ILE A 52 1.33 -13.55 11.01
N THR A 53 0.78 -14.30 11.98
CA THR A 53 1.45 -15.46 12.57
C THR A 53 1.76 -16.52 11.51
N ALA A 54 0.81 -16.83 10.63
CA ALA A 54 1.03 -17.75 9.52
C ALA A 54 2.14 -17.25 8.57
N ALA A 55 2.17 -15.95 8.26
CA ALA A 55 3.24 -15.36 7.44
C ALA A 55 4.62 -15.47 8.12
N VAL A 56 4.70 -15.19 9.42
CA VAL A 56 5.95 -15.36 10.20
C VAL A 56 6.42 -16.81 10.19
N VAL A 57 5.52 -17.77 10.45
CA VAL A 57 5.84 -19.21 10.38
C VAL A 57 6.31 -19.61 8.99
N LEU A 58 5.69 -19.08 7.93
CA LEU A 58 6.10 -19.33 6.54
C LEU A 58 7.51 -18.81 6.26
N VAL A 59 7.85 -17.62 6.74
CA VAL A 59 9.20 -17.04 6.60
C VAL A 59 10.24 -17.87 7.34
N LEU A 60 9.92 -18.32 8.57
CA LEU A 60 10.81 -19.20 9.34
C LEU A 60 11.00 -20.55 8.66
N ALA A 61 9.91 -21.15 8.14
CA ALA A 61 9.96 -22.40 7.39
C ALA A 61 10.77 -22.26 6.09
N ALA A 62 10.61 -21.15 5.37
CA ALA A 62 11.41 -20.84 4.20
C ALA A 62 12.89 -20.69 4.57
N GLY A 63 13.24 -19.96 5.63
CA GLY A 63 14.63 -19.84 6.10
C GLY A 63 15.25 -21.18 6.51
N ALA A 64 14.50 -22.02 7.23
CA ALA A 64 14.94 -23.37 7.59
C ALA A 64 15.15 -24.26 6.36
N PHE A 65 14.23 -24.24 5.39
CA PHE A 65 14.40 -24.93 4.11
C PHE A 65 15.64 -24.44 3.36
N THR A 66 15.83 -23.12 3.27
CA THR A 66 16.96 -22.51 2.56
C THR A 66 18.30 -22.84 3.22
N SER A 67 18.35 -22.98 4.55
CA SER A 67 19.59 -23.36 5.25
C SER A 67 19.93 -24.85 5.13
N TRP A 68 18.93 -25.74 5.08
CA TRP A 68 19.16 -27.19 5.16
C TRP A 68 19.10 -27.90 3.80
N ALA A 69 18.07 -27.60 2.99
CA ALA A 69 17.84 -28.32 1.74
C ALA A 69 18.52 -27.64 0.55
N TRP A 70 18.58 -26.30 0.53
CA TRP A 70 19.14 -25.54 -0.58
C TRP A 70 20.56 -25.95 -0.97
N PRO A 71 21.52 -26.16 -0.03
CA PRO A 71 22.89 -26.54 -0.40
C PRO A 71 22.97 -27.90 -1.08
N MET A 72 22.02 -28.80 -0.81
CA MET A 72 21.98 -30.17 -1.34
C MET A 72 21.33 -30.27 -2.72
N LEU A 73 20.58 -29.24 -3.15
CA LEU A 73 19.93 -29.21 -4.45
C LEU A 73 20.91 -28.78 -5.54
N SER A 74 20.86 -29.44 -6.70
CA SER A 74 21.50 -28.95 -7.93
C SER A 74 20.86 -27.64 -8.37
N GLN A 75 21.57 -26.84 -9.17
CA GLN A 75 21.07 -25.54 -9.66
C GLN A 75 19.73 -25.68 -10.39
N GLY A 76 19.58 -26.71 -11.24
CA GLY A 76 18.30 -26.99 -11.90
C GLY A 76 17.18 -27.34 -10.92
N ALA A 77 17.47 -28.13 -9.88
CA ALA A 77 16.48 -28.48 -8.85
C ALA A 77 16.06 -27.25 -8.03
N ARG A 78 16.99 -26.34 -7.71
CA ARG A 78 16.68 -25.07 -7.04
C ARG A 78 15.69 -24.22 -7.85
N SER A 79 15.97 -24.03 -9.14
CA SER A 79 15.07 -23.29 -10.04
C SER A 79 13.70 -23.95 -10.18
N MET A 80 13.64 -25.28 -10.30
CA MET A 80 12.35 -26.00 -10.38
C MET A 80 11.53 -25.87 -9.09
N VAL A 81 12.17 -25.99 -7.92
CA VAL A 81 11.50 -25.83 -6.62
C VAL A 81 10.95 -24.41 -6.47
N LEU A 82 11.75 -23.39 -6.80
CA LEU A 82 11.28 -22.00 -6.78
C LEU A 82 10.09 -21.80 -7.72
N ALA A 83 10.15 -22.34 -8.95
CA ALA A 83 9.05 -22.23 -9.90
C ALA A 83 7.77 -22.90 -9.37
N ALA A 84 7.88 -24.11 -8.82
CA ALA A 84 6.74 -24.83 -8.24
C ALA A 84 6.11 -24.08 -7.05
N VAL A 85 6.94 -23.55 -6.14
CA VAL A 85 6.48 -22.76 -5.00
C VAL A 85 5.83 -21.46 -5.47
N GLY A 86 6.46 -20.74 -6.40
CA GLY A 86 5.92 -19.50 -6.95
C GLY A 86 4.54 -19.68 -7.58
N VAL A 87 4.39 -20.73 -8.42
CA VAL A 87 3.10 -21.09 -9.01
C VAL A 87 2.07 -21.48 -7.95
N ALA A 88 2.44 -22.33 -6.98
CA ALA A 88 1.52 -22.76 -5.93
C ALA A 88 1.01 -21.58 -5.08
N VAL A 89 1.91 -20.66 -4.70
CA VAL A 89 1.57 -19.45 -3.93
C VAL A 89 0.69 -18.51 -4.73
N ALA A 90 0.99 -18.30 -6.03
CA ALA A 90 0.17 -17.47 -6.90
C ALA A 90 -1.24 -18.05 -7.10
N LEU A 91 -1.36 -19.37 -7.31
CA LEU A 91 -2.64 -20.07 -7.43
C LEU A 91 -3.43 -20.03 -6.12
N ALA A 92 -2.80 -20.24 -4.97
CA ALA A 92 -3.44 -20.10 -3.67
C ALA A 92 -4.00 -18.69 -3.46
N GLY A 93 -3.23 -17.67 -3.84
CA GLY A 93 -3.68 -16.29 -3.85
C GLY A 93 -4.87 -16.05 -4.79
N ARG A 94 -4.93 -16.74 -5.93
CA ARG A 94 -6.07 -16.66 -6.86
C ARG A 94 -7.33 -17.30 -6.28
N VAL A 95 -7.22 -18.50 -5.69
CA VAL A 95 -8.34 -19.20 -5.04
C VAL A 95 -8.87 -18.40 -3.83
N LEU A 96 -8.00 -17.69 -3.11
CA LEU A 96 -8.39 -16.86 -1.98
C LEU A 96 -9.10 -15.55 -2.40
N GLU A 97 -8.90 -15.07 -3.63
CA GLU A 97 -9.47 -13.82 -4.11
C GLU A 97 -11.00 -13.84 -4.19
N ASP A 98 -11.56 -15.00 -4.54
CA ASP A 98 -13.02 -15.22 -4.61
C ASP A 98 -13.69 -15.01 -3.25
N ARG A 99 -12.91 -15.07 -2.16
CA ARG A 99 -13.39 -14.80 -0.80
C ARG A 99 -13.11 -13.34 -0.46
N SER A 100 -14.15 -12.50 -0.57
CA SER A 100 -14.09 -11.04 -0.35
C SER A 100 -13.33 -10.60 0.92
N ARG A 101 -13.39 -11.40 2.00
CA ARG A 101 -12.68 -11.17 3.27
C ARG A 101 -11.15 -11.29 3.19
N TRP A 102 -10.60 -12.06 2.25
CA TRP A 102 -9.18 -12.37 2.13
C TRP A 102 -8.48 -11.63 0.98
N ARG A 103 -9.19 -10.74 0.27
CA ARG A 103 -8.65 -10.04 -0.91
C ARG A 103 -7.26 -9.41 -0.72
N PRO A 104 -6.94 -8.72 0.39
CA PRO A 104 -5.59 -8.17 0.58
C PRO A 104 -4.51 -9.25 0.65
N ALA A 105 -4.76 -10.34 1.39
CA ALA A 105 -3.85 -11.47 1.49
C ALA A 105 -3.73 -12.24 0.18
N ALA A 106 -4.85 -12.45 -0.51
CA ALA A 106 -4.90 -13.01 -1.86
C ALA A 106 -4.00 -12.25 -2.83
N TYR A 107 -4.06 -10.91 -2.79
CA TYR A 107 -3.21 -10.06 -3.60
C TYR A 107 -1.73 -10.18 -3.24
N LEU A 108 -1.38 -10.16 -1.95
CA LEU A 108 0.01 -10.35 -1.51
C LEU A 108 0.56 -11.71 -1.95
N LEU A 109 -0.24 -12.77 -1.86
CA LEU A 109 0.15 -14.12 -2.31
C LEU A 109 0.33 -14.17 -3.84
N GLN A 110 -0.57 -13.55 -4.61
CA GLN A 110 -0.39 -13.48 -6.06
C GLN A 110 0.89 -12.73 -6.45
N THR A 111 1.14 -11.58 -5.85
CA THR A 111 2.38 -10.82 -6.09
C THR A 111 3.61 -11.60 -5.66
N GLY A 112 3.61 -12.13 -4.44
CA GLY A 112 4.73 -12.88 -3.88
C GLY A 112 5.04 -14.15 -4.69
N GLY A 113 4.01 -14.89 -5.10
CA GLY A 113 4.17 -16.07 -5.95
C GLY A 113 4.79 -15.74 -7.31
N MET A 114 4.38 -14.63 -7.93
CA MET A 114 4.97 -14.17 -9.19
C MET A 114 6.41 -13.69 -9.03
N VAL A 115 6.75 -13.03 -7.90
CA VAL A 115 8.15 -12.67 -7.59
C VAL A 115 9.01 -13.92 -7.40
N VAL A 116 8.53 -14.92 -6.65
CA VAL A 116 9.26 -16.19 -6.48
C VAL A 116 9.43 -16.92 -7.82
N LEU A 117 8.41 -16.91 -8.68
CA LEU A 117 8.48 -17.47 -10.03
C LEU A 117 9.49 -16.72 -10.91
N LEU A 118 9.52 -15.39 -10.83
CA LEU A 118 10.52 -14.58 -11.52
C LEU A 118 11.93 -14.94 -11.07
N MET A 119 12.15 -15.06 -9.74
CA MET A 119 13.44 -15.48 -9.18
C MET A 119 13.85 -16.88 -9.67
N ALA A 120 12.89 -17.78 -9.85
CA ALA A 120 13.12 -19.10 -10.43
C ALA A 120 13.68 -19.02 -11.85
N PHE A 121 13.11 -18.15 -12.70
CA PHE A 121 13.59 -17.97 -14.06
C PHE A 121 14.94 -17.25 -14.10
N VAL A 122 15.17 -16.28 -13.23
CA VAL A 122 16.48 -15.63 -13.11
C VAL A 122 17.56 -16.64 -12.73
N HIS A 123 17.35 -17.41 -11.68
CA HIS A 123 18.34 -18.40 -11.21
C HIS A 123 18.50 -19.58 -12.15
N SER A 124 17.55 -19.81 -13.05
CA SER A 124 17.67 -20.88 -14.04
C SER A 124 18.84 -20.67 -15.01
N GLY A 125 19.42 -19.46 -15.08
CA GLY A 125 20.62 -19.16 -15.87
C GLY A 125 21.81 -20.02 -15.47
N GLU A 126 21.91 -20.32 -14.18
CA GLU A 126 22.94 -21.19 -13.64
C GLU A 126 22.76 -22.66 -14.04
N ALA A 127 21.50 -23.09 -14.25
CA ALA A 127 21.15 -24.47 -14.55
C ALA A 127 21.20 -24.80 -16.05
N TRP A 128 20.77 -23.84 -16.89
CA TRP A 128 20.70 -24.00 -18.34
C TRP A 128 21.21 -22.73 -18.99
N SER A 129 22.25 -22.88 -19.82
CA SER A 129 22.84 -21.78 -20.58
C SER A 129 21.87 -21.21 -21.61
N ASP A 130 22.10 -19.98 -22.03
CA ASP A 130 21.31 -19.33 -23.07
C ASP A 130 21.44 -20.07 -24.40
N GLY A 131 20.35 -20.09 -25.17
CA GLY A 131 20.24 -20.87 -26.41
C GLY A 131 20.15 -22.40 -26.24
N SER A 132 20.36 -22.95 -25.04
CA SER A 132 20.10 -24.36 -24.77
C SER A 132 18.59 -24.65 -24.82
N PRO A 133 18.15 -25.91 -25.07
CA PRO A 133 16.73 -26.26 -25.04
C PRO A 133 16.05 -25.88 -23.72
N GLY A 134 16.73 -26.03 -22.58
CA GLY A 134 16.23 -25.62 -21.27
C GLY A 134 16.08 -24.11 -21.13
N GLY A 135 17.09 -23.35 -21.58
CA GLY A 135 17.06 -21.88 -21.59
C GLY A 135 15.93 -21.33 -22.47
N LEU A 136 15.72 -21.92 -23.66
CA LEU A 136 14.63 -21.54 -24.57
C LEU A 136 13.24 -21.81 -23.97
N VAL A 137 13.06 -22.96 -23.31
CA VAL A 137 11.80 -23.28 -22.61
C VAL A 137 11.54 -22.26 -21.49
N VAL A 138 12.55 -21.92 -20.71
CA VAL A 138 12.41 -20.88 -19.66
C VAL A 138 12.08 -19.52 -20.28
N GLY A 139 12.76 -19.11 -21.34
CA GLY A 139 12.47 -17.86 -22.05
C GLY A 139 11.02 -17.81 -22.54
N LEU A 140 10.54 -18.87 -23.19
CA LEU A 140 9.14 -18.97 -23.65
C LEU A 140 8.15 -18.92 -22.48
N LEU A 141 8.43 -19.62 -21.38
CA LEU A 141 7.59 -19.55 -20.18
C LEU A 141 7.57 -18.15 -19.58
N ALA A 142 8.71 -17.45 -19.57
CA ALA A 142 8.80 -16.06 -19.13
C ALA A 142 7.95 -15.15 -20.03
N LEU A 143 7.90 -15.37 -21.35
CA LEU A 143 7.02 -14.61 -22.25
C LEU A 143 5.53 -14.91 -22.04
N VAL A 144 5.17 -16.18 -21.82
CA VAL A 144 3.77 -16.63 -21.68
C VAL A 144 3.17 -16.22 -20.33
N THR A 145 3.95 -16.27 -19.26
CA THR A 145 3.52 -15.93 -17.90
C THR A 145 2.77 -14.59 -17.79
N PRO A 146 3.30 -13.46 -18.30
CA PRO A 146 2.59 -12.18 -18.28
C PRO A 146 1.35 -12.16 -19.17
N LEU A 147 1.35 -12.87 -20.30
CA LEU A 147 0.17 -12.97 -21.18
C LEU A 147 -0.99 -13.68 -20.49
N LEU A 148 -0.70 -14.67 -19.64
CA LEU A 148 -1.71 -15.36 -18.83
C LEU A 148 -2.16 -14.52 -17.61
N ALA A 149 -1.24 -13.78 -16.99
CA ALA A 149 -1.53 -13.03 -15.77
C ALA A 149 -2.26 -11.70 -16.04
N THR A 150 -1.94 -11.01 -17.15
CA THR A 150 -2.42 -9.64 -17.46
C THR A 150 -3.94 -9.52 -17.62
N PRO A 151 -4.65 -10.40 -18.36
CA PRO A 151 -6.11 -10.31 -18.53
C PRO A 151 -6.85 -10.36 -17.19
N THR A 152 -6.30 -11.12 -16.25
CA THR A 152 -6.87 -11.33 -14.92
C THR A 152 -6.57 -10.16 -13.98
N ALA A 153 -5.51 -9.41 -14.26
CA ALA A 153 -5.16 -8.20 -13.51
C ALA A 153 -5.97 -6.97 -13.97
N LEU A 154 -6.23 -6.82 -15.27
CA LEU A 154 -6.92 -5.64 -15.83
C LEU A 154 -8.35 -5.43 -15.32
N GLY A 155 -9.04 -6.50 -14.90
CA GLY A 155 -10.38 -6.42 -14.32
C GLY A 155 -10.43 -6.02 -12.84
N ARG A 156 -9.29 -5.89 -12.16
CA ARG A 156 -9.22 -5.73 -10.69
C ARG A 156 -9.15 -4.27 -10.25
N ARG A 157 -9.73 -3.98 -9.08
CA ARG A 157 -9.65 -2.65 -8.42
C ARG A 157 -8.38 -2.55 -7.56
N GLY A 158 -7.69 -1.41 -7.60
CA GLY A 158 -6.56 -1.10 -6.70
C GLY A 158 -5.19 -1.11 -7.41
N PRO A 159 -4.08 -1.32 -6.68
CA PRO A 159 -2.72 -1.27 -7.25
C PRO A 159 -2.32 -2.52 -8.05
N MET A 160 -3.14 -3.58 -8.04
CA MET A 160 -2.80 -4.87 -8.64
C MET A 160 -2.42 -4.86 -10.12
N PRO A 161 -3.11 -4.08 -10.99
CA PRO A 161 -2.71 -3.95 -12.39
C PRO A 161 -1.30 -3.39 -12.55
N ALA A 162 -0.90 -2.45 -11.68
CA ALA A 162 0.43 -1.85 -11.66
C ALA A 162 1.52 -2.88 -11.37
N VAL A 163 1.29 -3.66 -10.31
CA VAL A 163 2.22 -4.70 -9.86
C VAL A 163 2.35 -5.78 -10.93
N HIS A 164 1.23 -6.21 -11.53
CA HIS A 164 1.26 -7.19 -12.62
C HIS A 164 1.96 -6.63 -13.86
N ALA A 165 1.72 -5.38 -14.24
CA ALA A 165 2.42 -4.74 -15.35
C ALA A 165 3.95 -4.70 -15.10
N ALA A 166 4.36 -4.33 -13.89
CA ALA A 166 5.76 -4.30 -13.50
C ALA A 166 6.42 -5.68 -13.59
N LEU A 167 5.76 -6.69 -13.02
CA LEU A 167 6.21 -8.08 -13.10
C LEU A 167 6.26 -8.53 -14.56
N SER A 168 5.29 -8.15 -15.38
CA SER A 168 5.31 -8.47 -16.82
C SER A 168 6.52 -7.90 -17.55
N PHE A 169 6.96 -6.69 -17.21
CA PHE A 169 8.22 -6.15 -17.75
C PHE A 169 9.43 -6.95 -17.28
N ALA A 170 9.47 -7.38 -16.02
CA ALA A 170 10.57 -8.21 -15.51
C ALA A 170 10.60 -9.60 -16.18
N PHE A 171 9.45 -10.23 -16.39
CA PHE A 171 9.35 -11.47 -17.17
C PHE A 171 9.74 -11.28 -18.64
N LEU A 172 9.38 -10.14 -19.23
CA LEU A 172 9.82 -9.79 -20.58
C LEU A 172 11.34 -9.59 -20.64
N ALA A 173 11.94 -9.00 -19.61
CA ALA A 173 13.39 -8.85 -19.49
C ALA A 173 14.09 -10.21 -19.50
N VAL A 174 13.59 -11.16 -18.69
CA VAL A 174 14.08 -12.55 -18.69
C VAL A 174 13.92 -13.19 -20.06
N PHE A 175 12.78 -13.01 -20.75
CA PHE A 175 12.63 -13.53 -22.10
C PHE A 175 13.67 -12.96 -23.07
N LEU A 176 13.88 -11.64 -23.06
CA LEU A 176 14.87 -11.00 -23.93
C LEU A 176 16.28 -11.49 -23.63
N ASP A 177 16.64 -11.61 -22.36
CA ASP A 177 17.92 -12.16 -21.89
C ASP A 177 18.13 -13.60 -22.39
N ARG A 178 17.12 -14.46 -22.23
CA ARG A 178 17.23 -15.88 -22.62
C ARG A 178 17.15 -16.15 -24.12
N ALA A 179 16.40 -15.32 -24.85
CA ALA A 179 16.05 -15.57 -26.25
C ALA A 179 16.91 -14.76 -27.24
N THR A 180 17.70 -13.79 -26.78
CA THR A 180 18.49 -12.91 -27.64
C THR A 180 19.93 -12.82 -27.14
N THR A 181 20.81 -12.23 -27.96
CA THR A 181 22.19 -11.92 -27.59
C THR A 181 22.34 -10.45 -27.16
N LEU A 182 21.25 -9.82 -26.73
CA LEU A 182 21.26 -8.43 -26.31
C LEU A 182 22.03 -8.29 -24.99
N SER A 183 22.75 -7.18 -24.82
CA SER A 183 23.32 -6.85 -23.52
C SER A 183 22.22 -6.46 -22.53
N ASN A 184 22.50 -6.61 -21.24
CA ASN A 184 21.64 -6.16 -20.14
C ASN A 184 21.19 -4.71 -20.35
N ASP A 185 22.11 -3.81 -20.72
CA ASP A 185 21.81 -2.40 -21.00
C ASP A 185 20.80 -2.26 -22.14
N ALA A 186 20.97 -3.00 -23.24
CA ALA A 186 20.06 -2.93 -24.37
C ALA A 186 18.66 -3.42 -24.00
N ILE A 187 18.56 -4.45 -23.15
CA ILE A 187 17.28 -4.95 -22.63
C ILE A 187 16.60 -3.88 -21.79
N VAL A 188 17.31 -3.24 -20.87
CA VAL A 188 16.78 -2.15 -20.03
C VAL A 188 16.28 -0.99 -20.91
N TRP A 189 17.08 -0.54 -21.89
CA TRP A 189 16.68 0.52 -22.82
C TRP A 189 15.40 0.18 -23.61
N ILE A 190 15.24 -1.08 -24.02
CA ILE A 190 14.02 -1.55 -24.70
C ILE A 190 12.82 -1.46 -23.74
N LEU A 191 12.97 -1.95 -22.51
CA LEU A 191 11.88 -1.94 -21.52
C LEU A 191 11.48 -0.51 -21.16
N ASP A 192 12.45 0.39 -20.97
CA ASP A 192 12.22 1.81 -20.72
C ASP A 192 11.52 2.47 -21.92
N GLY A 193 11.96 2.18 -23.14
CA GLY A 193 11.31 2.66 -24.36
C GLY A 193 9.85 2.24 -24.45
N VAL A 194 9.55 0.98 -24.14
CA VAL A 194 8.17 0.46 -24.10
C VAL A 194 7.36 1.15 -23.00
N LEU A 195 7.93 1.32 -21.80
CA LEU A 195 7.27 1.98 -20.69
C LEU A 195 6.94 3.44 -21.00
N VAL A 196 7.87 4.18 -21.60
CA VAL A 196 7.69 5.57 -22.04
C VAL A 196 6.59 5.64 -23.10
N ALA A 197 6.60 4.77 -24.10
CA ALA A 197 5.57 4.72 -25.14
C ALA A 197 4.17 4.44 -24.56
N VAL A 198 4.06 3.47 -23.65
CA VAL A 198 2.81 3.14 -22.95
C VAL A 198 2.32 4.32 -22.10
N THR A 199 3.22 4.94 -21.34
CA THR A 199 2.90 6.09 -20.49
C THR A 199 2.43 7.29 -21.32
N ALA A 200 3.10 7.58 -22.45
CA ALA A 200 2.71 8.64 -23.37
C ALA A 200 1.33 8.41 -23.99
N LEU A 201 1.04 7.17 -24.41
CA LEU A 201 -0.27 6.78 -24.93
C LEU A 201 -1.37 6.96 -23.88
N LEU A 202 -1.11 6.53 -22.64
CA LEU A 202 -2.06 6.68 -21.52
C LEU A 202 -2.27 8.15 -21.16
N LEU A 203 -1.21 8.97 -21.19
CA LEU A 203 -1.32 10.42 -20.98
C LEU A 203 -2.16 11.09 -22.08
N ALA A 204 -1.94 10.72 -23.34
CA ALA A 204 -2.75 11.22 -24.46
C ALA A 204 -4.24 10.85 -24.29
N ARG A 205 -4.53 9.65 -23.76
CA ARG A 205 -5.89 9.23 -23.43
C ARG A 205 -6.47 9.98 -22.25
N LEU A 206 -5.71 10.22 -21.19
CA LEU A 206 -6.15 11.01 -20.04
C LEU A 206 -6.49 12.46 -20.40
N ARG A 207 -5.76 13.05 -21.35
CA ARG A 207 -6.09 14.40 -21.88
C ARG A 207 -7.46 14.42 -22.54
N ARG A 208 -7.84 13.35 -23.24
CA ARG A 208 -9.18 13.24 -23.84
C ARG A 208 -10.27 13.02 -22.78
N VAL A 209 -9.98 12.24 -21.74
CA VAL A 209 -10.91 12.07 -20.60
C VAL A 209 -11.16 13.40 -19.90
N ALA A 210 -10.12 14.20 -19.69
CA ALA A 210 -10.27 15.55 -19.13
C ALA A 210 -11.10 16.49 -20.02
N ALA A 211 -11.19 16.20 -21.33
CA ALA A 211 -11.99 16.95 -22.30
C ALA A 211 -13.43 16.43 -22.45
N GLY A 212 -13.82 15.36 -21.74
CA GLY A 212 -15.19 14.83 -21.71
C GLY A 212 -15.36 13.39 -22.21
N ASP A 213 -14.30 12.71 -22.69
CA ASP A 213 -14.39 11.30 -23.09
C ASP A 213 -14.53 10.37 -21.86
N GLU A 214 -15.38 9.34 -21.95
CA GLU A 214 -15.46 8.31 -20.93
C GLU A 214 -14.41 7.21 -21.16
N ALA A 215 -13.33 7.22 -20.35
CA ALA A 215 -12.40 6.09 -20.26
C ALA A 215 -12.03 5.82 -18.79
N PRO A 216 -12.90 5.15 -18.01
CA PRO A 216 -12.72 4.96 -16.56
C PRO A 216 -11.49 4.12 -16.19
N TRP A 217 -10.94 3.35 -17.15
CA TRP A 217 -9.74 2.52 -17.01
C TRP A 217 -8.43 3.30 -17.19
N ALA A 218 -8.45 4.46 -17.86
CA ALA A 218 -7.24 5.16 -18.28
C ALA A 218 -6.41 5.68 -17.09
N LEU A 219 -7.06 6.22 -16.06
CA LEU A 219 -6.38 6.74 -14.87
C LEU A 219 -5.74 5.63 -14.02
N PRO A 220 -6.45 4.52 -13.68
CA PRO A 220 -5.82 3.37 -13.03
C PRO A 220 -4.66 2.77 -13.85
N ALA A 221 -4.80 2.68 -15.18
CA ALA A 221 -3.76 2.16 -16.05
C ALA A 221 -2.53 3.09 -16.07
N PHE A 222 -2.73 4.41 -16.15
CA PHE A 222 -1.65 5.40 -16.10
C PHE A 222 -0.90 5.36 -14.78
N VAL A 223 -1.63 5.39 -13.66
CA VAL A 223 -1.05 5.20 -12.32
C VAL A 223 -0.26 3.90 -12.28
N GLY A 224 -0.82 2.82 -12.85
CA GLY A 224 -0.17 1.52 -12.86
C GLY A 224 1.12 1.49 -13.66
N ALA A 225 1.16 2.13 -14.83
CA ALA A 225 2.36 2.28 -15.63
C ALA A 225 3.44 3.11 -14.90
N VAL A 226 3.03 4.22 -14.25
CA VAL A 226 3.96 5.03 -13.45
C VAL A 226 4.54 4.20 -12.30
N TYR A 227 3.74 3.46 -11.53
CA TYR A 227 4.30 2.58 -10.49
C TYR A 227 5.13 1.42 -11.05
N ALA A 228 4.80 0.92 -12.26
CA ALA A 228 5.59 -0.11 -12.91
C ALA A 228 7.01 0.35 -13.24
N GLY A 229 7.19 1.63 -13.59
CA GLY A 229 8.53 2.22 -13.72
C GLY A 229 9.35 2.18 -12.43
N LEU A 230 8.73 2.45 -11.28
CA LEU A 230 9.43 2.38 -9.99
C LEU A 230 9.94 0.97 -9.72
N VAL A 231 9.06 -0.01 -9.92
CA VAL A 231 9.38 -1.41 -9.69
C VAL A 231 10.39 -1.92 -10.72
N LEU A 232 10.30 -1.46 -11.97
CA LEU A 232 11.26 -1.82 -13.01
C LEU A 232 12.65 -1.34 -12.63
N VAL A 233 12.80 -0.07 -12.20
CA VAL A 233 14.08 0.47 -11.74
C VAL A 233 14.63 -0.33 -10.55
N VAL A 234 13.80 -0.65 -9.56
CA VAL A 234 14.25 -1.46 -8.40
C VAL A 234 14.60 -2.90 -8.83
N ALA A 235 13.86 -3.49 -9.76
CA ALA A 235 14.12 -4.83 -10.27
C ALA A 235 15.34 -4.91 -11.19
N THR A 236 15.67 -3.84 -11.92
CA THR A 236 16.90 -3.76 -12.70
C THR A 236 18.10 -3.43 -11.82
N ALA A 237 17.90 -2.67 -10.74
CA ALA A 237 18.90 -2.37 -9.71
C ALA A 237 19.31 -3.60 -8.86
N LEU A 238 18.33 -4.27 -8.24
CA LEU A 238 18.53 -5.41 -7.34
C LEU A 238 18.54 -6.77 -8.04
N GLY A 239 18.15 -6.79 -9.32
CA GLY A 239 17.95 -8.03 -10.07
C GLY A 239 19.15 -8.44 -10.92
N PRO A 240 18.94 -9.39 -11.86
CA PRO A 240 20.03 -10.08 -12.57
C PRO A 240 20.91 -9.19 -13.43
N PHE A 241 20.44 -7.98 -13.74
CA PHE A 241 21.13 -7.07 -14.64
C PHE A 241 22.28 -6.31 -13.97
N GLY A 242 22.34 -6.32 -12.63
CA GLY A 242 23.50 -5.83 -11.87
C GLY A 242 23.84 -4.37 -12.13
N LEU A 243 22.84 -3.50 -12.33
CA LEU A 243 23.05 -2.07 -12.60
C LEU A 243 23.75 -1.30 -11.46
N GLY A 244 24.10 -1.96 -10.36
CA GLY A 244 24.93 -1.41 -9.29
C GLY A 244 24.24 -0.32 -8.48
N ASP A 245 25.04 0.37 -7.66
CA ASP A 245 24.58 1.36 -6.69
C ASP A 245 23.97 2.62 -7.37
N ASP A 246 24.25 2.83 -8.66
CA ASP A 246 23.74 3.97 -9.45
C ASP A 246 22.22 3.93 -9.67
N ALA A 247 21.62 2.74 -9.61
CA ALA A 247 20.19 2.59 -9.87
C ALA A 247 19.29 3.12 -8.73
N VAL A 248 19.88 3.38 -7.55
CA VAL A 248 19.22 4.04 -6.42
C VAL A 248 18.74 5.45 -6.81
N TRP A 249 19.54 6.18 -7.60
CA TRP A 249 19.22 7.55 -8.03
C TRP A 249 18.02 7.59 -8.97
N ALA A 250 17.95 6.63 -9.89
CA ALA A 250 16.82 6.48 -10.78
C ALA A 250 15.54 6.16 -10.00
N ALA A 251 15.63 5.32 -8.96
CA ALA A 251 14.48 4.97 -8.13
C ALA A 251 13.97 6.19 -7.33
N ASP A 252 14.87 7.00 -6.78
CA ASP A 252 14.53 8.23 -6.06
C ASP A 252 13.87 9.27 -6.98
N VAL A 253 14.45 9.52 -8.15
CA VAL A 253 13.87 10.41 -9.16
C VAL A 253 12.46 9.95 -9.51
N TRP A 254 12.28 8.65 -9.70
CA TRP A 254 10.99 8.09 -10.07
C TRP A 254 9.97 8.18 -8.94
N LEU A 255 10.37 7.90 -7.69
CA LEU A 255 9.53 8.08 -6.51
C LEU A 255 9.12 9.55 -6.33
N ALA A 256 10.02 10.50 -6.61
CA ALA A 256 9.73 11.93 -6.61
C ALA A 256 8.70 12.29 -7.69
N VAL A 257 8.82 11.74 -8.91
CA VAL A 257 7.83 11.92 -9.99
C VAL A 257 6.47 11.38 -9.57
N VAL A 258 6.39 10.17 -9.02
CA VAL A 258 5.13 9.57 -8.53
C VAL A 258 4.51 10.44 -7.44
N THR A 259 5.32 10.93 -6.51
CA THR A 259 4.88 11.80 -5.41
C THR A 259 4.36 13.13 -5.93
N ALA A 260 5.07 13.77 -6.88
CA ALA A 260 4.65 15.03 -7.49
C ALA A 260 3.33 14.87 -8.26
N LEU A 261 3.18 13.80 -9.04
CA LEU A 261 1.93 13.48 -9.74
C LEU A 261 0.79 13.21 -8.76
N THR A 262 1.05 12.54 -7.65
CA THR A 262 0.06 12.28 -6.60
C THR A 262 -0.40 13.57 -5.93
N LEU A 263 0.53 14.47 -5.58
CA LEU A 263 0.22 15.78 -5.00
C LEU A 263 -0.52 16.69 -5.98
N TRP A 264 -0.14 16.67 -7.27
CA TRP A 264 -0.89 17.34 -8.32
C TRP A 264 -2.31 16.78 -8.43
N GLY A 265 -2.46 15.45 -8.42
CA GLY A 265 -3.73 14.73 -8.39
C GLY A 265 -4.65 15.13 -7.25
N LEU A 266 -4.07 15.38 -6.06
CA LEU A 266 -4.80 15.78 -4.85
C LEU A 266 -5.21 17.26 -4.82
N HIS A 267 -4.53 18.14 -5.56
CA HIS A 267 -4.66 19.59 -5.34
C HIS A 267 -5.00 20.41 -6.59
N ARG A 268 -4.63 19.92 -7.78
CA ARG A 268 -4.67 20.70 -9.02
C ARG A 268 -5.28 19.94 -10.20
N ALA A 269 -5.53 18.64 -10.06
CA ALA A 269 -6.15 17.87 -11.13
C ALA A 269 -7.59 18.34 -11.42
N PRO A 270 -8.05 18.27 -12.68
CA PRO A 270 -9.45 18.49 -13.03
C PRO A 270 -10.38 17.58 -12.22
N PRO A 271 -11.62 18.00 -11.91
CA PRO A 271 -12.57 17.21 -11.11
C PRO A 271 -12.78 15.78 -11.64
N ALA A 272 -12.79 15.61 -12.97
CA ALA A 272 -12.92 14.30 -13.63
C ALA A 272 -11.78 13.31 -13.29
N LEU A 273 -10.61 13.82 -12.89
CA LEU A 273 -9.43 13.03 -12.56
C LEU A 273 -9.17 12.97 -11.05
N GLN A 274 -9.84 13.79 -10.23
CA GLN A 274 -9.70 13.75 -8.78
C GLN A 274 -10.28 12.44 -8.23
N ARG A 275 -9.49 11.74 -7.41
CA ARG A 275 -9.88 10.47 -6.78
C ARG A 275 -9.35 10.46 -5.35
N ASP A 276 -10.17 9.96 -4.43
CA ASP A 276 -9.73 9.68 -3.04
C ASP A 276 -8.57 8.67 -2.97
N GLY A 277 -8.39 7.90 -4.04
CA GLY A 277 -7.27 6.97 -4.21
C GLY A 277 -5.89 7.61 -4.10
N PHE A 278 -5.73 8.89 -4.50
CA PHE A 278 -4.42 9.57 -4.43
C PHE A 278 -3.91 9.75 -3.01
N ARG A 279 -4.81 9.84 -2.01
CA ARG A 279 -4.38 9.94 -0.60
C ARG A 279 -3.68 8.65 -0.15
N ARG A 280 -4.18 7.49 -0.59
CA ARG A 280 -3.54 6.19 -0.34
C ARG A 280 -2.25 6.02 -1.12
N GLN A 281 -2.15 6.58 -2.32
CA GLN A 281 -0.89 6.59 -3.08
C GLN A 281 0.18 7.40 -2.37
N LEU A 282 -0.17 8.56 -1.81
CA LEU A 282 0.79 9.36 -1.04
C LEU A 282 1.31 8.61 0.19
N VAL A 283 0.44 7.86 0.88
CA VAL A 283 0.84 6.96 1.97
C VAL A 283 1.85 5.92 1.49
N LEU A 284 1.59 5.28 0.34
CA LEU A 284 2.52 4.32 -0.24
C LEU A 284 3.85 4.97 -0.62
N CYS A 285 3.85 6.17 -1.20
CA CYS A 285 5.09 6.90 -1.51
C CYS A 285 5.92 7.18 -0.27
N VAL A 286 5.29 7.62 0.83
CA VAL A 286 5.99 7.86 2.10
C VAL A 286 6.59 6.56 2.66
N LEU A 287 5.84 5.46 2.61
CA LEU A 287 6.33 4.17 3.10
C LEU A 287 7.46 3.60 2.23
N LEU A 288 7.40 3.78 0.90
CA LEU A 288 8.44 3.36 -0.02
C LEU A 288 9.71 4.22 0.09
N ALA A 289 9.56 5.51 0.44
CA ALA A 289 10.70 6.41 0.66
C ALA A 289 11.55 6.01 1.88
N VAL A 290 11.03 5.18 2.80
CA VAL A 290 11.80 4.72 3.97
C VAL A 290 12.92 3.77 3.57
N PRO A 291 12.66 2.57 3.01
CA PRO A 291 13.73 1.68 2.59
C PRO A 291 14.58 2.30 1.48
N LEU A 292 13.98 3.07 0.58
CA LEU A 292 14.72 3.74 -0.50
C LEU A 292 15.67 4.81 0.04
N GLY A 293 15.22 5.65 0.97
CA GLY A 293 16.06 6.69 1.57
C GLY A 293 17.23 6.12 2.37
N PHE A 294 17.07 4.96 3.01
CA PHE A 294 18.21 4.24 3.62
C PHE A 294 19.16 3.71 2.55
N TRP A 295 18.64 3.05 1.52
CA TRP A 295 19.45 2.50 0.45
C TRP A 295 20.25 3.59 -0.27
N THR A 296 19.62 4.72 -0.61
CA THR A 296 20.30 5.87 -1.23
C THR A 296 21.40 6.42 -0.34
N ALA A 297 21.13 6.60 0.95
CA ALA A 297 22.11 7.19 1.84
C ALA A 297 23.29 6.24 2.09
N LEU A 298 23.04 4.95 2.32
CA LEU A 298 24.08 4.00 2.69
C LEU A 298 24.88 3.52 1.48
N GLU A 299 24.22 3.09 0.41
CA GLU A 299 24.91 2.52 -0.75
C GLU A 299 25.20 3.59 -1.81
N GLY A 300 24.24 4.46 -2.11
CA GLY A 300 24.39 5.45 -3.20
C GLY A 300 25.30 6.63 -2.84
N LEU A 301 25.34 7.03 -1.57
CA LEU A 301 26.11 8.17 -1.08
C LEU A 301 27.32 7.77 -0.22
N ASP A 302 27.45 6.49 0.13
CA ASP A 302 28.40 5.99 1.14
C ASP A 302 28.35 6.87 2.42
N ALA A 303 27.13 7.27 2.80
CA ALA A 303 26.93 8.22 3.88
C ALA A 303 26.92 7.52 5.24
N PRO A 304 27.39 8.19 6.31
CA PRO A 304 27.27 7.67 7.65
C PRO A 304 25.81 7.37 8.05
N ASP A 305 25.61 6.40 8.93
CA ASP A 305 24.28 5.99 9.43
C ASP A 305 23.42 7.16 9.94
N GLU A 306 24.08 8.20 10.48
CA GLU A 306 23.41 9.40 10.97
C GLU A 306 22.78 10.21 9.85
N VAL A 307 23.44 10.27 8.69
CA VAL A 307 22.92 10.93 7.49
C VAL A 307 21.74 10.14 6.93
N ALA A 308 21.84 8.81 6.89
CA ALA A 308 20.77 7.93 6.43
C ALA A 308 19.51 8.07 7.30
N ALA A 309 19.66 8.02 8.63
CA ALA A 309 18.57 8.25 9.57
C ALA A 309 17.96 9.65 9.43
N LEU A 310 18.79 10.70 9.27
CA LEU A 310 18.31 12.06 9.10
C LEU A 310 17.48 12.22 7.82
N LEU A 311 17.91 11.61 6.71
CA LEU A 311 17.22 11.67 5.42
C LEU A 311 15.83 11.04 5.51
N VAL A 312 15.72 9.84 6.08
CA VAL A 312 14.45 9.15 6.30
C VAL A 312 13.56 9.90 7.31
N ALA A 313 14.14 10.46 8.38
CA ALA A 313 13.41 11.28 9.33
C ALA A 313 12.86 12.57 8.68
N ALA A 314 13.60 13.19 7.78
CA ALA A 314 13.15 14.37 7.04
C ALA A 314 11.94 14.07 6.15
N VAL A 315 11.93 12.91 5.47
CA VAL A 315 10.75 12.44 4.73
C VAL A 315 9.55 12.25 5.65
N GLY A 316 9.76 11.58 6.79
CA GLY A 316 8.72 11.39 7.80
C GLY A 316 8.16 12.72 8.34
N ALA A 317 9.03 13.68 8.64
CA ALA A 317 8.63 15.02 9.10
C ALA A 317 7.86 15.81 8.04
N ALA A 318 8.27 15.72 6.77
CA ALA A 318 7.54 16.34 5.65
C ALA A 318 6.13 15.74 5.50
N ALA A 319 6.02 14.41 5.58
CA ALA A 319 4.74 13.70 5.55
C ALA A 319 3.83 14.07 6.73
N LEU A 320 4.39 14.15 7.95
CA LEU A 320 3.65 14.59 9.14
C LEU A 320 3.13 16.02 8.99
N ARG A 321 4.00 16.95 8.58
CA ARG A 321 3.63 18.36 8.35
C ARG A 321 2.53 18.49 7.31
N TYR A 322 2.64 17.75 6.21
CA TYR A 322 1.61 17.71 5.18
C TYR A 322 0.29 17.13 5.72
N GLY A 323 0.37 15.98 6.39
CA GLY A 323 -0.78 15.25 6.92
C GLY A 323 -1.57 16.06 7.94
N LEU A 324 -0.88 16.76 8.86
CA LEU A 324 -1.50 17.65 9.84
C LEU A 324 -2.19 18.85 9.18
N ARG A 325 -1.53 19.51 8.23
CA ARG A 325 -2.11 20.67 7.51
C ARG A 325 -3.34 20.35 6.67
N ARG A 326 -3.48 19.08 6.25
CA ARG A 326 -4.56 18.63 5.34
C ARG A 326 -5.53 17.65 6.02
N SER A 327 -5.44 17.50 7.34
CA SER A 327 -6.24 16.54 8.13
C SER A 327 -6.24 15.12 7.52
N ALA A 328 -5.10 14.69 6.99
CA ALA A 328 -4.91 13.40 6.33
C ALA A 328 -4.24 12.41 7.29
N SER A 329 -5.03 11.86 8.22
CA SER A 329 -4.57 10.96 9.29
C SER A 329 -3.71 9.78 8.81
N GLN A 330 -4.03 9.19 7.66
CA GLN A 330 -3.24 8.09 7.08
C GLN A 330 -1.81 8.50 6.71
N VAL A 331 -1.63 9.74 6.21
CA VAL A 331 -0.31 10.29 5.86
C VAL A 331 0.47 10.63 7.12
N VAL A 332 -0.22 11.11 8.16
CA VAL A 332 0.37 11.31 9.49
C VAL A 332 0.92 9.98 10.02
N MET A 333 0.14 8.90 9.99
CA MET A 333 0.60 7.58 10.42
C MET A 333 1.82 7.09 9.62
N ALA A 334 1.81 7.24 8.29
CA ALA A 334 2.96 6.86 7.46
C ALA A 334 4.21 7.67 7.78
N GLY A 335 4.06 8.98 7.99
CA GLY A 335 5.15 9.86 8.43
C GLY A 335 5.70 9.47 9.81
N SER A 336 4.83 9.09 10.76
CA SER A 336 5.26 8.55 12.06
C SER A 336 6.05 7.26 11.92
N VAL A 337 5.65 6.35 11.03
CA VAL A 337 6.39 5.10 10.76
C VAL A 337 7.78 5.41 10.20
N ALA A 338 7.91 6.37 9.28
CA ALA A 338 9.20 6.79 8.74
C ALA A 338 10.13 7.37 9.83
N VAL A 339 9.62 8.25 10.71
CA VAL A 339 10.39 8.78 11.83
C VAL A 339 10.79 7.67 12.82
N LEU A 340 9.89 6.72 13.08
CA LEU A 340 10.17 5.57 13.94
C LEU A 340 11.28 4.69 13.36
N ALA A 341 11.20 4.39 12.06
CA ALA A 341 12.22 3.60 11.36
C ALA A 341 13.59 4.28 11.38
N ALA A 342 13.65 5.59 11.11
CA ALA A 342 14.86 6.40 11.24
C ALA A 342 15.46 6.37 12.64
N SER A 343 14.63 6.59 13.66
CA SER A 343 15.06 6.60 15.07
C SER A 343 15.54 5.23 15.52
N TRP A 344 14.85 4.17 15.09
CA TRP A 344 15.21 2.78 15.37
C TRP A 344 16.55 2.42 14.74
N PHE A 345 16.72 2.67 13.44
CA PHE A 345 17.96 2.39 12.70
C PHE A 345 19.16 3.08 13.37
N TYR A 346 19.06 4.40 13.58
CA TYR A 346 20.11 5.18 14.24
C TYR A 346 20.52 4.58 15.59
N ALA A 347 19.54 4.16 16.38
CA ALA A 347 19.80 3.72 17.74
C ALA A 347 20.30 2.28 17.82
N VAL A 348 19.92 1.41 16.87
CA VAL A 348 20.50 0.06 16.73
C VAL A 348 21.99 0.16 16.40
N GLU A 349 22.36 1.00 15.43
CA GLU A 349 23.75 1.14 14.98
C GLU A 349 24.64 1.82 16.05
N ARG A 350 24.19 2.93 16.65
CA ARG A 350 24.98 3.66 17.66
C ARG A 350 24.98 3.00 19.05
N GLY A 351 23.91 2.31 19.44
CA GLY A 351 23.65 1.98 20.84
C GLY A 351 23.55 0.49 21.16
N ARG A 352 23.59 -0.40 20.15
CA ARG A 352 23.22 -1.82 20.31
C ARG A 352 21.90 -1.93 21.11
N ALA A 353 21.78 -2.84 22.08
CA ALA A 353 20.53 -3.08 22.81
C ALA A 353 19.99 -1.87 23.61
N LEU A 354 20.85 -0.96 24.10
CA LEU A 354 20.43 0.21 24.89
C LEU A 354 19.90 1.36 24.02
N GLY A 355 20.43 1.53 22.81
CA GLY A 355 19.92 2.51 21.86
C GLY A 355 18.51 2.17 21.38
N ALA A 356 18.23 0.91 21.08
CA ALA A 356 16.89 0.45 20.70
C ALA A 356 15.82 0.80 21.75
N VAL A 357 16.14 0.69 23.04
CA VAL A 357 15.25 1.06 24.14
C VAL A 357 15.00 2.58 24.19
N LEU A 358 16.05 3.39 24.04
CA LEU A 358 15.93 4.85 24.03
C LEU A 358 15.11 5.35 22.83
N ALA A 359 15.31 4.77 21.64
CA ALA A 359 14.52 5.09 20.44
C ALA A 359 13.04 4.74 20.60
N LEU A 360 12.72 3.58 21.19
CA LEU A 360 11.34 3.21 21.50
C LEU A 360 10.68 4.19 22.47
N VAL A 361 11.40 4.64 23.51
CA VAL A 361 10.89 5.59 24.51
C VAL A 361 10.65 6.97 23.88
N LEU A 362 11.60 7.49 23.11
CA LEU A 362 11.46 8.77 22.40
C LEU A 362 10.33 8.73 21.36
N THR A 363 10.22 7.63 20.62
CA THR A 363 9.15 7.48 19.63
C THR A 363 7.78 7.37 20.30
N ALA A 364 7.69 6.64 21.41
CA ALA A 364 6.47 6.59 22.21
C ALA A 364 6.08 7.98 22.72
N ALA A 365 7.02 8.77 23.25
CA ALA A 365 6.77 10.13 23.71
C ALA A 365 6.28 11.05 22.58
N LEU A 366 6.87 10.94 21.38
CA LEU A 366 6.45 11.69 20.20
C LEU A 366 5.02 11.31 19.75
N LEU A 367 4.71 10.02 19.71
CA LEU A 367 3.38 9.50 19.36
C LEU A 367 2.32 9.95 20.38
N PHE A 368 2.65 9.92 21.68
CA PHE A 368 1.79 10.44 22.74
C PHE A 368 1.54 11.94 22.60
N TRP A 369 2.59 12.71 22.31
CA TRP A 369 2.49 14.15 22.10
C TRP A 369 1.62 14.51 20.89
N LEU A 370 1.81 13.82 19.75
CA LEU A 370 0.98 14.00 18.55
C LEU A 370 -0.48 13.60 18.80
N SER A 371 -0.73 12.51 19.51
CA SER A 371 -2.07 12.09 19.90
C SER A 371 -2.78 13.18 20.72
N GLY A 372 -2.06 13.89 21.59
CA GLY A 372 -2.61 14.99 22.41
C GLY A 372 -2.89 16.29 21.67
N ARG A 373 -2.38 16.45 20.43
CA ARG A 373 -2.66 17.60 19.56
C ARG A 373 -3.87 17.36 18.66
N ILE A 374 -3.98 16.15 18.11
CA ILE A 374 -5.11 15.77 17.24
C ILE A 374 -6.44 15.84 18.00
N GLY A 375 -6.46 15.48 19.29
CA GLY A 375 -7.67 15.56 20.11
C GLY A 375 -8.11 16.97 20.54
N ARG A 376 -7.29 18.02 20.31
CA ARG A 376 -7.64 19.40 20.69
C ARG A 376 -8.39 20.14 19.58
N ASP A 377 -8.12 19.81 18.32
CA ASP A 377 -8.75 20.48 17.17
C ASP A 377 -10.18 19.97 16.90
N GLU A 378 -10.56 18.79 17.42
CA GLU A 378 -11.94 18.26 17.36
C GLU A 378 -12.85 18.79 18.47
N GLY A 379 -12.29 19.41 19.53
CA GLY A 379 -13.05 19.96 20.66
C GLY A 379 -13.18 21.49 20.68
N GLY A 380 -12.68 22.17 19.64
CA GLY A 380 -12.48 23.63 19.61
C GLY A 380 -13.41 24.38 18.66
N THR A 381 -14.67 23.96 18.54
CA THR A 381 -15.73 24.77 17.91
C THR A 381 -17.03 24.63 18.69
N ASP A 382 -17.03 25.05 19.96
CA ASP A 382 -18.28 25.33 20.68
C ASP A 382 -18.04 26.31 21.84
N ASP A 383 -17.47 27.47 21.53
CA ASP A 383 -17.56 28.64 22.42
C ASP A 383 -18.42 29.70 21.71
N GLY A 384 -19.66 29.27 21.45
CA GLY A 384 -20.70 30.03 20.78
C GLY A 384 -21.76 30.46 21.79
N GLY A 385 -21.60 31.68 22.31
CA GLY A 385 -22.73 32.57 22.56
C GLY A 385 -23.60 32.23 23.77
N ASP A 386 -23.20 32.79 24.90
CA ASP A 386 -24.12 33.20 25.97
C ASP A 386 -25.07 34.29 25.41
N ARG A 387 -26.09 33.85 24.66
CA ARG A 387 -27.29 34.64 24.38
C ARG A 387 -28.34 34.22 25.38
N GLY A 388 -28.64 35.15 26.29
CA GLY A 388 -29.73 35.05 27.23
C GLY A 388 -31.03 34.63 26.53
N VAL A 389 -31.57 33.50 27.00
CA VAL A 389 -32.94 33.11 26.73
C VAL A 389 -33.76 33.49 27.96
N SER A 390 -34.53 34.55 27.77
CA SER A 390 -35.61 34.98 28.62
C SER A 390 -36.59 33.84 28.90
N THR A 391 -36.89 33.67 30.17
CA THR A 391 -38.09 33.02 30.73
C THR A 391 -39.35 33.36 29.94
N VAL A 392 -40.02 32.35 29.38
CA VAL A 392 -41.45 32.40 29.05
C VAL A 392 -42.09 31.15 29.66
N GLU A 393 -42.90 31.38 30.68
CA GLU A 393 -43.77 30.39 31.33
C GLU A 393 -45.00 30.05 30.46
N PRO A 394 -45.67 28.92 30.74
CA PRO A 394 -46.54 28.22 29.81
C PRO A 394 -48.00 28.71 29.86
N GLY A 395 -48.63 28.81 28.69
CA GLY A 395 -50.08 28.99 28.55
C GLY A 395 -50.77 27.66 28.20
N PRO A 396 -51.88 27.29 28.86
CA PRO A 396 -52.63 26.08 28.56
C PRO A 396 -53.70 26.33 27.50
N GLY A 397 -53.96 25.32 26.67
CA GLY A 397 -55.30 25.13 26.09
C GLY A 397 -55.38 24.91 24.59
N ALA A 398 -55.97 23.75 24.26
CA ALA A 398 -56.77 23.45 23.08
C ALA A 398 -56.03 23.37 21.74
N ALA A 399 -56.43 22.57 20.76
CA ALA A 399 -57.29 21.40 20.62
C ALA A 399 -57.20 21.10 19.10
N ALA A 400 -57.38 19.83 18.74
CA ALA A 400 -57.86 19.37 17.44
C ALA A 400 -57.13 19.87 16.17
N ARG A 401 -56.41 18.95 15.52
CA ARG A 401 -56.44 18.87 14.06
C ARG A 401 -56.17 17.45 13.58
N ASP A 402 -57.29 16.81 13.25
CA ASP A 402 -57.41 15.63 12.42
C ASP A 402 -56.94 15.89 10.98
N ASP A 403 -56.64 14.77 10.32
CA ASP A 403 -56.63 14.52 8.89
C ASP A 403 -55.59 15.23 8.00
N ILE A 404 -54.72 14.42 7.39
CA ILE A 404 -54.44 14.35 5.94
C ILE A 404 -53.29 13.34 5.75
N PHE A 405 -53.61 12.09 5.43
CA PHE A 405 -52.75 11.22 4.63
C PHE A 405 -53.63 10.26 3.82
N ALA A 406 -53.85 10.62 2.55
CA ALA A 406 -54.26 9.69 1.51
C ALA A 406 -52.99 9.17 0.79
N PRO A 407 -52.93 7.87 0.45
CA PRO A 407 -51.81 7.33 -0.33
C PRO A 407 -52.01 7.62 -1.82
N ARG A 408 -50.91 7.92 -2.53
CA ARG A 408 -50.86 7.88 -4.00
C ARG A 408 -50.24 6.55 -4.44
N HIS A 409 -50.86 5.98 -5.47
CA HIS A 409 -50.47 4.78 -6.21
C HIS A 409 -49.08 4.86 -6.84
#